data_AF-A0A9P7ANQ6-F1
#
_entry.id   AF-A0A9P7ANQ6-F1
#
_cell.length_a   1.000
_cell.length_b   1.000
_cell.length_c   1.000
_cell.angle_alpha   90.00
_cell.angle_beta   90.00
_cell.angle_gamma   90.00
#
_symmetry.space_group_name_H-M   'P 1'
#
loop_
_entity.id
_entity.type
_entity.pdbx_description
1 polymer ?
#
loop_
_entity_poly.entity_id
_entity_poly.type
_entity_poly.pdbx_seq_one_letter_code
_entity_poly.pdbx_strand_id
1 'polypeptide(L)'
;MIGLRSEASVALIGVSYGYFSGSFIALISPLISYLTPEDSDIGARIGISFAMSGIGSLIGAPICGAVLTSHYIWWRPAVLAGSIAASGSILFVSMQFLLKMHQKTASKESV
;
A
#
# COMPACT_ATOMS: atom_id res chain seq x y z
N MET A 1 18.55 12.74 3.66
CA MET A 1 18.55 12.85 2.20
C MET A 1 19.45 11.78 1.61
N ILE A 2 18.90 10.60 1.30
CA ILE A 2 19.66 9.54 0.62
C ILE A 2 19.68 9.89 -0.87
N GLY A 3 20.86 9.92 -1.49
CA GLY A 3 20.97 9.99 -2.95
C GLY A 3 20.72 11.35 -3.60
N LEU A 4 20.28 12.38 -2.87
CA LEU A 4 20.20 13.76 -3.39
C LEU A 4 21.60 14.40 -3.41
N ARG A 5 22.39 14.12 -4.44
CA ARG A 5 23.70 14.75 -4.65
C ARG A 5 23.75 15.68 -5.87
N SER A 6 22.74 15.63 -6.74
CA SER A 6 22.64 16.40 -7.97
C SER A 6 21.17 16.66 -8.30
N GLU A 7 20.89 17.75 -9.02
CA GLU A 7 19.57 18.09 -9.56
C GLU A 7 18.97 16.93 -10.36
N ALA A 8 19.79 16.25 -11.16
CA ALA A 8 19.38 15.07 -11.92
C ALA A 8 18.89 13.93 -11.01
N SER A 9 19.53 13.72 -9.87
CA SER A 9 19.10 12.69 -8.89
C SER A 9 17.75 13.01 -8.29
N VAL A 10 17.45 14.30 -8.05
CA VAL A 10 16.14 14.73 -7.53
C VAL A 10 15.04 14.45 -8.54
N ALA A 11 15.28 14.80 -9.81
CA ALA A 11 14.32 14.55 -10.88
C ALA A 11 14.02 13.04 -11.04
N LEU A 12 15.05 12.20 -11.06
CA LEU A 12 14.88 10.75 -11.19
C LEU A 12 14.12 10.13 -10.00
N ILE A 13 14.43 10.54 -8.77
CA ILE A 13 13.71 10.07 -7.57
C ILE A 13 12.26 10.57 -7.60
N GLY A 14 12.02 11.82 -8.00
CA GLY A 14 10.67 12.39 -8.10
C GLY A 14 9.80 11.67 -9.13
N VAL A 15 10.33 11.43 -10.34
CA VAL A 15 9.61 10.73 -11.42
C VAL A 15 9.31 9.29 -11.03
N SER A 16 10.31 8.56 -10.50
CA SER A 16 10.10 7.18 -10.07
C SER A 16 9.09 7.09 -8.93
N TYR A 17 9.22 7.92 -7.89
CA TYR A 17 8.26 7.97 -6.79
C TYR A 17 6.84 8.32 -7.28
N GLY A 18 6.71 9.31 -8.15
CA GLY A 18 5.43 9.72 -8.73
C GLY A 18 4.78 8.61 -9.54
N TYR A 19 5.55 7.91 -10.37
CA TYR A 19 5.04 6.78 -11.17
C TYR A 19 4.54 5.64 -10.28
N PHE A 20 5.34 5.20 -9.30
CA PHE A 20 4.95 4.09 -8.42
C PHE A 20 3.77 4.46 -7.51
N SER A 21 3.79 5.64 -6.89
CA SER A 21 2.72 6.10 -6.02
C SER A 21 1.42 6.34 -6.79
N GLY A 22 1.49 6.96 -7.97
CA GLY A 22 0.34 7.19 -8.84
C GLY A 22 -0.28 5.87 -9.34
N SER A 23 0.55 4.93 -9.77
CA SER A 23 0.08 3.60 -10.20
C SER A 23 -0.62 2.86 -9.07
N PHE A 24 -0.07 2.93 -7.85
CA PHE A 24 -0.68 2.30 -6.68
C PHE A 24 -2.06 2.89 -6.38
N ILE A 25 -2.19 4.23 -6.32
CA ILE A 25 -3.46 4.90 -6.02
C ILE A 25 -4.51 4.61 -7.11
N ALA A 26 -4.11 4.61 -8.38
CA ALA A 26 -4.99 4.31 -9.50
C ALA A 26 -5.54 2.87 -9.46
N LEU A 27 -4.78 1.92 -8.91
CA LEU A 27 -5.16 0.51 -8.82
C LEU A 27 -6.10 0.20 -7.65
N ILE A 28 -6.13 1.01 -6.58
CA ILE A 28 -6.94 0.71 -5.38
C ILE A 28 -8.43 0.57 -5.72
N SER A 29 -8.99 1.51 -6.49
CA SER A 29 -10.41 1.51 -6.84
C SER A 29 -10.84 0.28 -7.68
N PRO A 30 -10.19 -0.03 -8.83
CA PRO A 30 -10.56 -1.20 -9.62
C PRO A 30 -10.30 -2.51 -8.89
N LEU A 31 -9.30 -2.56 -8.00
CA LEU A 31 -9.01 -3.74 -7.19
C LEU A 31 -10.14 -4.04 -6.20
N ILE A 32 -10.65 -3.03 -5.50
CA ILE A 32 -11.77 -3.21 -4.56
C ILE A 32 -13.05 -3.57 -5.32
N SER A 33 -13.29 -2.95 -6.48
CA SER A 33 -14.41 -3.31 -7.35
C SER A 33 -14.32 -4.78 -7.78
N TYR A 34 -13.16 -5.25 -8.23
CA TYR A 34 -12.95 -6.66 -8.60
C TYR A 34 -13.18 -7.64 -7.44
N LEU A 35 -12.86 -7.23 -6.20
CA LEU A 35 -13.06 -8.07 -5.00
C LEU A 35 -14.48 -8.00 -4.43
N THR A 36 -15.36 -7.18 -5.00
CA THR A 36 -16.70 -6.95 -4.48
C THR A 36 -17.73 -7.80 -5.24
N PRO A 37 -18.48 -8.69 -4.56
CA PRO A 37 -19.46 -9.56 -5.22
C PRO A 37 -20.69 -8.80 -5.73
N GLU A 38 -21.13 -7.76 -5.02
CA GLU A 38 -22.31 -6.96 -5.36
C GLU A 38 -21.95 -5.48 -5.55
N ASP A 39 -22.36 -4.91 -6.68
CA ASP A 39 -22.02 -3.54 -7.06
C ASP A 39 -22.56 -2.48 -6.07
N SER A 40 -23.63 -2.80 -5.32
CA SER A 40 -24.21 -1.93 -4.28
C SER A 40 -23.23 -1.62 -3.15
N ASP A 41 -22.28 -2.52 -2.88
CA ASP A 41 -21.43 -2.46 -1.69
C ASP A 41 -20.05 -1.86 -1.98
N ILE A 42 -19.75 -1.58 -3.25
CA ILE A 42 -18.44 -1.07 -3.69
C ILE A 42 -18.09 0.23 -2.96
N GLY A 43 -19.04 1.17 -2.88
CA GLY A 43 -18.83 2.46 -2.22
C GLY A 43 -18.51 2.32 -0.73
N ALA A 44 -19.24 1.45 -0.02
CA ALA A 44 -19.02 1.19 1.40
C ALA A 44 -17.64 0.55 1.66
N ARG A 45 -17.25 -0.43 0.83
CA ARG A 45 -15.96 -1.13 0.96
C ARG A 45 -14.76 -0.24 0.63
N ILE A 46 -14.88 0.62 -0.38
CA ILE A 46 -13.88 1.65 -0.67
C ILE A 46 -13.78 2.60 0.52
N GLY A 47 -14.90 3.09 1.05
CA GLY A 47 -14.95 3.99 2.21
C GLY A 47 -14.28 3.41 3.45
N ILE A 48 -14.58 2.16 3.82
CA ILE A 48 -13.96 1.45 4.96
C ILE A 48 -12.45 1.30 4.75
N SER A 49 -12.03 0.96 3.52
CA SER A 49 -10.61 0.83 3.18
C SER A 49 -9.86 2.16 3.32
N PHE A 50 -10.46 3.27 2.86
CA PHE A 50 -9.90 4.61 3.05
C PHE A 50 -9.89 5.05 4.51
N ALA A 51 -10.91 4.71 5.30
CA ALA A 51 -10.94 5.00 6.73
C ALA A 51 -9.78 4.32 7.47
N MET A 52 -9.53 3.03 7.18
CA MET A 52 -8.39 2.29 7.74
C MET A 52 -7.04 2.88 7.28
N SER A 53 -6.93 3.26 6.00
CA SER A 53 -5.74 3.95 5.49
C SER A 53 -5.52 5.31 6.18
N GLY A 54 -6.60 6.02 6.51
CA GLY A 54 -6.55 7.29 7.23
C GLY A 54 -5.97 7.15 8.63
N ILE A 55 -6.34 6.10 9.37
CA ILE A 55 -5.75 5.79 10.68
C ILE A 55 -4.24 5.53 10.54
N GLY A 56 -3.84 4.74 9.54
CA GLY A 56 -2.43 4.49 9.24
C GLY A 56 -1.66 5.77 8.93
N SER A 57 -2.26 6.68 8.15
CA SER A 57 -1.66 7.98 7.83
C SER A 57 -1.51 8.89 9.05
N LEU A 58 -2.47 8.86 9.98
CA LEU A 58 -2.43 9.65 11.21
C LEU A 58 -1.31 9.21 12.14
N ILE A 59 -1.08 7.90 12.26
CA ILE A 59 -0.05 7.32 13.13
C ILE A 59 1.34 7.34 12.43
N GLY A 60 1.37 7.22 11.10
CA GLY A 60 2.61 7.17 10.33
C GLY A 60 3.47 8.42 10.48
N ALA A 61 2.87 9.62 10.47
CA ALA A 61 3.59 10.88 10.62
C ALA A 61 4.36 11.01 11.95
N PRO A 62 3.76 10.79 13.14
CA PRO A 62 4.48 10.84 14.41
C PRO A 62 5.50 9.70 14.55
N ILE A 63 5.22 8.49 14.04
CA ILE A 63 6.22 7.39 14.05
C ILE A 63 7.45 7.77 13.21
N CYS A 64 7.24 8.25 11.98
CA CYS A 64 8.33 8.69 11.11
C CYS A 64 9.13 9.84 11.76
N GLY A 65 8.45 10.78 12.41
CA GLY A 65 9.09 11.86 13.18
C GLY A 65 9.92 11.35 14.35
N ALA A 66 9.42 10.38 15.12
CA ALA A 66 10.14 9.77 16.22
C ALA A 66 11.40 9.00 15.75
N VAL A 67 11.25 8.25 14.65
CA VAL A 67 12.36 7.46 14.06
C VAL A 67 13.44 8.35 13.43
N LEU A 68 13.07 9.55 12.96
CA LEU A 68 13.99 10.52 12.37
C LEU A 68 15.05 11.02 13.37
N THR A 69 14.73 11.06 14.68
CA THR A 69 15.61 11.51 15.78
C THR A 69 16.10 12.97 15.61
N SER A 70 16.69 13.58 16.65
CA SER A 70 17.27 14.94 16.58
C SER A 70 18.42 15.10 15.57
N HIS A 71 19.01 13.99 15.13
CA HIS A 71 20.10 13.97 14.14
C HIS A 71 19.61 13.86 12.68
N TYR A 72 18.29 13.94 12.43
CA TYR A 72 17.69 13.90 11.09
C TYR A 72 18.20 12.73 10.23
N ILE A 73 18.17 11.52 10.78
CA ILE A 73 18.69 10.33 10.11
C ILE A 73 17.62 9.75 9.17
N TRP A 74 17.53 10.34 7.97
CA TRP A 74 16.49 10.06 6.97
C TRP A 74 16.42 8.61 6.45
N TRP A 75 17.46 7.79 6.65
CA TRP A 75 17.43 6.41 6.17
C TRP A 75 16.58 5.49 7.03
N ARG A 76 16.46 5.77 8.33
CA ARG A 76 15.68 4.94 9.25
C ARG A 76 14.17 4.98 8.93
N PRO A 77 13.54 6.16 8.71
CA PRO A 77 12.15 6.21 8.28
C PRO A 77 11.91 5.59 6.90
N ALA A 78 12.89 5.72 5.98
CA ALA A 78 12.78 5.12 4.65
C ALA A 78 12.72 3.58 4.70
N VAL A 79 13.57 2.96 5.52
CA VAL A 79 13.56 1.50 5.73
C VAL A 79 12.28 1.05 6.44
N LEU A 80 11.81 1.82 7.43
CA LEU A 80 10.53 1.56 8.10
C LEU A 80 9.35 1.61 7.11
N ALA A 81 9.28 2.64 6.27
CA ALA A 81 8.23 2.76 5.26
C ALA A 81 8.27 1.58 4.28
N GLY A 82 9.48 1.20 3.83
CA GLY A 82 9.68 0.04 2.97
C GLY A 82 9.27 -1.28 3.63
N SER A 83 9.57 -1.50 4.91
CA SER A 83 9.20 -2.73 5.61
C SER A 83 7.70 -2.86 5.86
N ILE A 84 7.02 -1.75 6.18
CA ILE A 84 5.56 -1.70 6.30
C ILE A 84 4.91 -1.99 4.95
N ALA A 85 5.38 -1.37 3.86
CA ALA A 85 4.88 -1.60 2.51
C ALA A 85 5.09 -3.06 2.05
N ALA A 86 6.26 -3.64 2.33
CA ALA A 86 6.55 -5.03 2.03
C ALA A 86 5.63 -5.97 2.82
N SER A 87 5.43 -5.71 4.12
CA SER A 87 4.53 -6.49 4.97
C SER A 87 3.09 -6.43 4.48
N GLY A 88 2.59 -5.24 4.12
CA GLY A 88 1.27 -5.08 3.53
C GLY A 88 1.12 -5.81 2.19
N SER A 89 2.16 -5.77 1.34
CA SER A 89 2.17 -6.49 0.07
C SER A 89 2.11 -8.01 0.26
N ILE A 90 2.87 -8.55 1.23
CA ILE A 90 2.84 -9.99 1.57
C ILE A 90 1.46 -10.42 2.06
N LEU A 91 0.85 -9.64 2.97
CA LEU A 91 -0.50 -9.93 3.48
C LEU A 91 -1.54 -9.90 2.35
N PHE A 92 -1.44 -8.93 1.44
CA PHE A 92 -2.34 -8.83 0.29
C PHE A 92 -2.20 -10.02 -0.67
N VAL A 93 -0.97 -10.42 -1.01
CA VAL A 93 -0.71 -11.60 -1.85
C VAL A 93 -1.22 -12.87 -1.17
N SER A 94 -1.04 -13.00 0.15
CA SER A 94 -1.53 -14.13 0.93
C SER A 94 -3.06 -14.20 0.90
N MET A 95 -3.75 -13.07 1.09
CA MET A 95 -5.21 -12.98 0.98
C MET A 95 -5.69 -13.42 -0.42
N GLN A 96 -5.07 -12.93 -1.48
CA GLN A 96 -5.42 -13.30 -2.85
C GLN A 96 -5.22 -14.80 -3.11
N PHE A 97 -4.15 -15.38 -2.56
CA PHE A 97 -3.88 -16.80 -2.66
C PHE A 97 -4.95 -17.63 -1.96
N LEU A 98 -5.32 -17.26 -0.72
CA LEU A 98 -6.38 -17.92 0.03
C LEU A 98 -7.74 -17.82 -0.66
N LEU A 99 -8.12 -16.65 -1.20
CA LEU A 99 -9.36 -16.48 -1.95
C LEU A 99 -9.40 -17.37 -3.20
N LYS A 100 -8.30 -17.42 -3.96
CA LYS A 100 -8.18 -18.32 -5.11
C LYS A 100 -8.25 -19.79 -4.71
N MET A 101 -7.70 -20.18 -3.56
CA MET A 101 -7.81 -21.53 -3.04
C MET A 101 -9.26 -21.87 -2.67
N HIS A 102 -9.97 -20.98 -1.98
CA HIS A 102 -11.36 -21.18 -1.61
C HIS A 102 -12.29 -21.31 -2.83
N GLN A 103 -12.08 -20.48 -3.87
CA GLN A 103 -12.84 -20.60 -5.12
C GLN A 103 -12.61 -21.94 -5.83
N LYS A 104 -11.38 -22.48 -5.79
CA LYS A 104 -11.07 -23.81 -6.36
C LYS A 104 -11.77 -24.95 -5.63
N THR A 105 -11.94 -24.86 -4.31
CA THR A 105 -12.62 -25.89 -3.52
C THR A 105 -14.12 -25.86 -3.77
N ALA A 106 -14.74 -24.68 -3.78
CA ALA A 106 -16.18 -24.53 -4.04
C ALA A 106 -16.60 -25.04 -5.44
N SER A 107 -15.75 -24.89 -6.45
CA SER A 107 -16.02 -25.40 -7.81
C SER A 107 -15.88 -26.92 -7.95
N LYS A 108 -15.24 -27.61 -6.99
CA LYS A 108 -15.11 -29.08 -7.01
C LYS A 108 -16.28 -29.79 -6.33
N GLU A 109 -17.00 -29.10 -5.46
CA GLU A 109 -18.14 -29.64 -4.72
C GLU A 109 -19.46 -29.58 -5.52
N SER A 110 -19.48 -28.81 -6.62
CA SER A 110 -20.61 -28.66 -7.54
C SER A 110 -20.54 -29.56 -8.79
N VAL A 111 -19.61 -30.52 -8.83
CA VAL A 111 -19.44 -31.54 -9.88
C VAL A 111 -19.64 -32.91 -9.27
#